data_AF-A0A451CHA2-F1
#
_entry.id   AF-A0A451CHA2-F1
#
_cell.length_a   1.000
_cell.length_b   1.000
_cell.length_c   1.000
_cell.angle_alpha   90.00
_cell.angle_beta   90.00
_cell.angle_gamma   90.00
#
_symmetry.space_group_name_H-M   'P 1'
#
loop_
_entity.id
_entity.type
_entity.pdbx_description
1 polymer ?
#
loop_
_entity_poly.entity_id
_entity_poly.type
_entity_poly.pdbx_seq_one_letter_code
_entity_poly.pdbx_strand_id
1 'polypeptide(L)'
;MESEALNYLDKREFSPGPIAKTVEALAHQGTLQRRVAELEQQLAPPESTEIIGASDAIREVRSHLHRAAGDGRAPVLITGEPGSGRTLAAHYIHHLSHTRSGGPFVSAPFTVSQFPSPISRGRNTVVRWVS
;
A
#
# COMPACT_ATOMS: atom_id res chain seq x y z
N MET A 1 -31.56 -9.68 11.36
CA MET A 1 -31.50 -9.29 9.93
C MET A 1 -32.51 -8.18 9.76
N GLU A 2 -32.10 -6.96 10.11
CA GLU A 2 -32.95 -5.77 9.97
C GLU A 2 -32.60 -5.14 8.62
N SER A 3 -33.59 -5.08 7.74
CA SER A 3 -33.47 -4.50 6.42
C SER A 3 -33.40 -2.97 6.54
N GLU A 4 -32.22 -2.42 6.29
CA GLU A 4 -31.94 -0.98 6.23
C GLU A 4 -32.69 -0.38 5.03
N ALA A 5 -33.88 0.18 5.27
CA ALA A 5 -34.66 0.86 4.24
C ALA A 5 -34.05 2.25 3.97
N LEU A 6 -33.26 2.35 2.90
CA LEU A 6 -32.49 3.56 2.56
C LEU A 6 -33.31 4.78 2.09
N ASN A 7 -34.64 4.70 2.00
CA ASN A 7 -35.48 5.89 1.85
C ASN A 7 -36.98 5.55 1.95
N TYR A 8 -37.75 6.32 2.72
CA TYR A 8 -39.22 6.30 2.67
C TYR A 8 -39.69 7.37 1.68
N LEU A 9 -40.43 6.99 0.65
CA LEU A 9 -40.87 7.91 -0.42
C LEU A 9 -42.40 8.03 -0.41
N ASP A 10 -42.88 9.23 -0.07
CA ASP A 10 -44.31 9.60 -0.13
C ASP A 10 -44.73 9.88 -1.59
N LYS A 11 -45.87 9.33 -1.99
CA LYS A 11 -46.40 9.36 -3.36
C LYS A 11 -46.92 10.74 -3.78
N ARG A 12 -47.03 11.71 -2.86
CA ARG A 12 -47.63 13.03 -3.11
C ARG A 12 -46.65 14.12 -3.59
N GLU A 13 -45.34 13.88 -3.54
CA GLU A 13 -44.29 14.83 -3.96
C GLU A 13 -43.50 14.39 -5.22
N PHE A 14 -44.16 13.72 -6.17
CA PHE A 14 -43.56 13.27 -7.43
C PHE A 14 -43.46 14.41 -8.46
N SER A 15 -42.41 15.24 -8.38
CA SER A 15 -41.96 16.04 -9.53
C SER A 15 -40.87 15.28 -10.30
N PRO A 16 -40.90 15.19 -11.65
CA PRO A 16 -39.91 14.45 -12.44
C PRO A 16 -38.46 14.92 -12.26
N GLY A 17 -38.26 16.21 -11.97
CA GLY A 17 -36.93 16.82 -11.85
C GLY A 17 -36.09 16.29 -10.68
N PRO A 18 -36.61 16.29 -9.43
CA PRO A 18 -35.93 15.71 -8.27
C PRO A 18 -35.56 14.23 -8.44
N ILE A 19 -36.43 13.43 -9.06
CA ILE A 19 -36.17 12.00 -9.28
C ILE A 19 -35.02 11.81 -10.26
N ALA A 20 -35.04 12.53 -11.38
CA ALA A 20 -33.97 12.48 -12.36
C ALA A 20 -32.61 12.83 -11.74
N LYS A 21 -32.56 13.89 -10.92
CA LYS A 21 -31.33 14.29 -10.22
C LYS A 21 -30.84 13.25 -9.22
N THR A 22 -31.73 12.63 -8.46
CA THR A 22 -31.35 11.57 -7.50
C THR A 22 -30.85 10.32 -8.21
N VAL A 23 -31.52 9.91 -9.29
CA VAL A 23 -31.09 8.78 -10.13
C VAL A 23 -29.73 9.07 -10.77
N GLU A 24 -29.52 10.28 -11.27
CA GLU A 24 -28.25 10.72 -11.85
C GLU A 24 -27.12 10.72 -10.82
N ALA A 25 -27.36 11.24 -9.61
CA ALA A 25 -26.38 11.25 -8.53
C ALA A 25 -25.98 9.83 -8.10
N LEU A 26 -26.95 8.91 -7.97
CA LEU A 26 -26.69 7.51 -7.63
C LEU A 26 -25.94 6.78 -8.76
N ALA A 27 -26.29 7.01 -10.02
CA ALA A 27 -25.58 6.46 -11.16
C ALA A 27 -24.14 6.97 -11.25
N HIS A 28 -23.92 8.25 -10.96
CA HIS A 28 -22.59 8.85 -10.91
C HIS A 28 -21.75 8.27 -9.77
N GLN A 29 -22.32 8.14 -8.57
CA GLN A 29 -21.65 7.54 -7.42
C GLN A 29 -21.24 6.09 -7.70
N GLY A 30 -22.13 5.29 -8.31
CA GLY A 30 -21.80 3.90 -8.68
C GLY A 30 -20.68 3.82 -9.71
N THR A 31 -20.58 4.80 -10.62
CA THR A 31 -19.50 4.88 -11.61
C THR A 31 -18.17 5.24 -10.96
N LEU A 32 -18.17 6.20 -10.03
CA LEU A 32 -16.97 6.57 -9.26
C LEU A 32 -16.48 5.43 -8.39
N GLN A 33 -17.37 4.75 -7.67
CA GLN A 33 -17.01 3.59 -6.84
C GLN A 33 -16.38 2.47 -7.67
N ARG A 34 -16.90 2.20 -8.87
CA ARG A 34 -16.33 1.19 -9.77
C ARG A 34 -14.93 1.57 -10.26
N ARG A 35 -14.71 2.84 -10.60
CA ARG A 35 -13.38 3.35 -10.98
C ARG A 35 -12.38 3.30 -9.83
N VAL A 36 -12.81 3.62 -8.61
CA VAL A 36 -11.96 3.50 -7.41
C VAL A 36 -11.54 2.04 -7.24
N ALA A 37 -12.48 1.09 -7.29
CA ALA A 37 -12.16 -0.33 -7.16
C ALA A 37 -11.22 -0.83 -8.29
N GLU A 38 -11.44 -0.40 -9.54
CA GLU A 38 -10.55 -0.76 -10.66
C GLU A 38 -9.13 -0.20 -10.47
N LEU A 39 -9.00 1.05 -10.03
CA LEU A 39 -7.70 1.68 -9.78
C LEU A 39 -7.00 1.03 -8.58
N GLU A 40 -7.73 0.73 -7.52
CA GLU A 40 -7.22 -0.01 -6.35
C GLU A 40 -6.72 -1.39 -6.77
N GLN A 41 -7.41 -2.09 -7.66
CA GLN A 41 -6.96 -3.38 -8.18
C GLN A 41 -5.70 -3.25 -9.07
N GLN A 42 -5.59 -2.19 -9.87
CA GLN A 42 -4.39 -1.94 -10.69
C GLN A 42 -3.17 -1.54 -9.84
N LEU A 43 -3.42 -0.90 -8.70
CA LEU A 43 -2.40 -0.48 -7.74
C LEU A 43 -2.15 -1.52 -6.65
N ALA A 44 -2.92 -2.63 -6.64
CA ALA A 44 -2.76 -3.70 -5.68
C ALA A 44 -1.31 -4.21 -5.75
N PRO A 45 -0.64 -4.37 -4.60
CA PRO A 45 0.71 -4.94 -4.58
C PRO A 45 0.70 -6.30 -5.30
N PRO A 46 1.81 -6.68 -5.97
CA PRO A 46 1.92 -8.01 -6.55
C PRO A 46 1.59 -9.07 -5.48
N GLU A 47 0.71 -10.02 -5.81
CA GLU A 47 0.21 -11.02 -4.86
C GLU A 47 1.34 -11.85 -4.23
N SER A 48 2.47 -11.98 -4.93
CA SER A 48 3.66 -12.63 -4.38
C SER A 48 4.59 -11.61 -3.72
N THR A 49 4.53 -11.58 -2.39
CA THR A 49 5.62 -11.03 -1.58
C THR A 49 6.74 -12.06 -1.37
N GLU A 50 6.61 -13.26 -1.95
CA GLU A 50 7.50 -14.39 -1.70
C GLU A 50 8.90 -14.18 -2.30
N ILE A 51 9.93 -14.34 -1.48
CA ILE A 51 11.32 -14.40 -1.92
C ILE A 51 11.62 -15.83 -2.34
N ILE A 52 11.87 -16.09 -3.63
CA ILE A 52 12.15 -17.42 -4.17
C ILE A 52 13.65 -17.75 -4.07
N GLY A 53 13.98 -19.00 -3.76
CA GLY A 53 15.36 -19.50 -3.72
C GLY A 53 15.66 -20.39 -2.52
N ALA A 54 16.65 -21.27 -2.66
CA ALA A 54 17.04 -22.24 -1.63
C ALA A 54 18.52 -22.16 -1.23
N SER A 55 19.29 -21.23 -1.80
CA SER A 55 20.70 -21.03 -1.46
C SER A 55 20.86 -20.48 -0.04
N ASP A 56 22.03 -20.71 0.57
CA ASP A 56 22.31 -20.22 1.93
C ASP A 56 22.22 -18.69 2.03
N ALA A 57 22.68 -17.98 1.00
CA ALA A 57 22.55 -16.52 0.91
C ALA A 57 21.08 -16.06 0.99
N ILE A 58 20.16 -16.75 0.31
CA ILE A 58 18.73 -16.40 0.38
C ILE A 58 18.14 -16.71 1.76
N ARG A 59 18.57 -17.80 2.41
CA ARG A 59 18.13 -18.12 3.78
C ARG A 59 18.59 -17.05 4.77
N GLU A 60 19.83 -16.58 4.64
CA GLU A 60 20.36 -15.50 5.47
C GLU A 60 19.60 -14.19 5.25
N VAL A 61 19.32 -13.83 3.99
CA VAL A 61 18.49 -12.66 3.66
C VAL A 61 17.11 -12.77 4.31
N ARG A 62 16.40 -13.90 4.17
CA ARG A 62 15.09 -14.09 4.81
C ARG A 62 15.15 -13.91 6.33
N SER A 63 16.20 -14.44 6.98
CA SER A 63 16.43 -14.28 8.42
C SER A 63 16.58 -12.81 8.82
N HIS A 64 17.39 -12.05 8.07
CA HIS A 64 17.56 -10.61 8.31
C HIS A 64 16.26 -9.82 8.13
N LEU A 65 15.47 -10.14 7.11
CA LEU A 65 14.20 -9.46 6.86
C LEU A 65 13.17 -9.78 7.95
N HIS A 66 13.10 -11.03 8.42
CA HIS A 66 12.23 -11.40 9.55
C HIS A 66 12.56 -10.61 10.82
N ARG A 67 13.86 -10.49 11.14
CA ARG A 67 14.30 -9.70 12.30
C ARG A 67 13.93 -8.23 12.15
N ALA A 68 14.16 -7.66 10.96
CA ALA A 68 13.81 -6.27 10.68
C ALA A 68 12.30 -5.99 10.78
N ALA A 69 11.45 -6.95 10.41
CA ALA A 69 10.00 -6.82 10.52
C ALA A 69 9.50 -6.84 11.98
N GLY A 70 10.19 -7.58 12.86
CA GLY A 70 9.81 -7.74 14.27
C GLY A 70 9.96 -6.47 15.12
N ASP A 71 11.02 -5.69 14.91
CA ASP A 71 11.27 -4.45 15.69
C ASP A 71 10.20 -3.39 15.42
N GLY A 72 9.55 -3.41 14.25
CA GLY A 72 8.31 -2.70 13.91
C GLY A 72 8.33 -1.17 14.02
N ARG A 73 9.41 -0.55 14.48
CA ARG A 73 9.54 0.89 14.74
C ARG A 73 10.82 1.49 14.18
N ALA A 74 11.89 0.70 14.08
CA ALA A 74 13.17 1.16 13.55
C ALA A 74 13.13 1.35 12.03
N PRO A 75 13.79 2.39 11.48
CA PRO A 75 13.99 2.52 10.04
C PRO A 75 14.95 1.44 9.53
N VAL A 76 14.65 0.86 8.37
CA VAL A 76 15.45 -0.18 7.71
C VAL A 76 16.03 0.36 6.41
N LEU A 77 17.33 0.12 6.18
CA LEU A 77 18.01 0.43 4.93
C LEU A 77 18.24 -0.86 4.13
N ILE A 78 17.78 -0.89 2.87
CA ILE A 78 17.97 -2.03 1.96
C ILE A 78 18.90 -1.61 0.82
N THR A 79 20.05 -2.26 0.73
CA THR A 79 21.08 -2.00 -0.28
C THR A 79 21.21 -3.15 -1.27
N GLY A 80 21.68 -2.86 -2.48
CA GLY A 80 21.82 -3.84 -3.56
C GLY A 80 21.78 -3.18 -4.94
N GLU A 81 22.29 -3.90 -5.93
CA GLU A 81 22.30 -3.46 -7.33
C GLU A 81 20.88 -3.36 -7.92
N PRO A 82 20.67 -2.63 -9.02
CA PRO A 82 19.41 -2.68 -9.77
C PRO A 82 19.02 -4.14 -10.07
N GLY A 83 17.76 -4.51 -9.81
CA GLY A 83 17.28 -5.87 -10.03
C GLY A 83 17.55 -6.89 -8.91
N SER A 84 18.31 -6.54 -7.87
CA SER A 84 18.60 -7.45 -6.72
C SER A 84 17.43 -7.75 -5.77
N GLY A 85 16.22 -7.25 -6.06
CA GLY A 85 15.03 -7.53 -5.23
C GLY A 85 14.85 -6.62 -4.02
N ARG A 86 15.47 -5.43 -3.97
CA ARG A 86 15.31 -4.48 -2.84
C ARG A 86 13.86 -4.08 -2.57
N THR A 87 13.08 -3.85 -3.62
CA THR A 87 11.65 -3.51 -3.49
C THR A 87 10.87 -4.70 -2.92
N LEU A 88 11.16 -5.92 -3.40
CA LEU A 88 10.56 -7.15 -2.88
C LEU A 88 10.87 -7.32 -1.38
N ALA A 89 12.11 -7.08 -0.97
CA ALA A 89 12.51 -7.12 0.43
C ALA A 89 11.76 -6.09 1.28
N ALA A 90 11.49 -4.89 0.76
CA ALA A 90 10.70 -3.87 1.46
C ALA A 90 9.24 -4.30 1.65
N HIS A 91 8.61 -4.85 0.61
CA HIS A 91 7.26 -5.43 0.71
C HIS A 91 7.23 -6.59 1.71
N TYR A 92 8.25 -7.44 1.73
CA TYR A 92 8.36 -8.56 2.67
C TYR A 92 8.41 -8.11 4.13
N ILE A 93 9.23 -7.10 4.44
CA ILE A 93 9.29 -6.53 5.79
C ILE A 93 7.93 -5.92 6.18
N HIS A 94 7.30 -5.18 5.28
CA HIS A 94 5.99 -4.57 5.54
C HIS A 94 4.91 -5.62 5.83
N HIS A 95 4.83 -6.66 4.99
CA HIS A 95 3.85 -7.74 5.13
C HIS A 95 4.01 -8.50 6.46
N LEU A 96 5.26 -8.72 6.89
CA LEU A 96 5.54 -9.41 8.16
C LEU A 96 5.42 -8.52 9.40
N SER A 97 5.27 -7.20 9.26
CA SER A 97 5.23 -6.28 10.39
C SER A 97 3.88 -6.33 11.10
N HIS A 98 3.84 -6.78 12.35
CA HIS A 98 2.61 -6.85 13.15
C HIS A 98 1.87 -5.51 13.29
N THR A 99 2.60 -4.40 13.34
CA THR A 99 2.01 -3.07 13.55
C THR A 99 1.63 -2.35 12.26
N ARG A 100 2.15 -2.79 11.11
CA ARG A 100 2.06 -2.02 9.86
C ARG A 100 1.47 -2.78 8.69
N SER A 101 1.38 -4.11 8.75
CA SER A 101 0.91 -4.95 7.65
C SER A 101 -0.54 -4.66 7.22
N GLY A 102 -1.38 -4.10 8.11
CA GLY A 102 -2.74 -3.68 7.79
C GLY A 102 -2.87 -2.25 7.25
N GLY A 103 -1.77 -1.49 7.19
CA GLY A 103 -1.75 -0.12 6.68
C GLY A 103 -1.27 -0.05 5.23
N PRO A 104 -1.39 1.12 4.57
CA PRO A 104 -0.91 1.28 3.21
C PRO A 104 0.62 1.16 3.12
N PHE A 105 1.11 0.52 2.06
CA PHE A 105 2.51 0.53 1.68
C PHE A 105 2.75 1.52 0.55
N VAL A 106 3.47 2.60 0.83
CA VAL A 106 3.84 3.59 -0.18
C VAL A 106 5.27 3.32 -0.61
N SER A 107 5.51 3.09 -1.91
CA SER A 107 6.86 2.95 -2.46
C SER A 107 7.22 4.21 -3.24
N ALA A 108 8.35 4.83 -2.90
CA ALA A 108 8.89 5.97 -3.64
C ALA A 108 10.20 5.57 -4.34
N PRO A 109 10.43 6.02 -5.58
CA PRO A 109 11.69 5.78 -6.26
C PRO A 109 12.84 6.42 -5.47
N PHE A 110 13.84 5.59 -5.15
CA PHE A 110 15.05 6.04 -4.45
C PHE A 110 16.13 6.38 -5.48
N THR A 111 16.43 7.67 -5.64
CA THR A 111 17.57 8.15 -6.44
C THR A 111 18.63 8.74 -5.52
N VAL A 112 19.86 8.21 -5.61
CA VAL A 112 21.00 8.60 -4.74
C VAL A 112 21.35 10.08 -4.84
N SER A 113 21.06 10.76 -5.97
CA SER A 113 21.36 12.17 -6.17
C SER A 113 20.49 13.14 -5.37
N GLN A 114 19.41 12.67 -4.72
CA GLN A 114 18.49 13.54 -3.97
C GLN A 114 18.90 13.76 -2.50
N PHE A 115 20.00 13.16 -2.02
CA PHE A 115 20.51 13.39 -0.67
C PHE A 115 21.74 14.31 -0.70
N PRO A 116 21.75 15.44 0.06
CA PRO A 116 22.91 16.31 0.13
C PRO A 116 24.05 15.62 0.89
N SER A 117 25.17 15.43 0.17
CA SER A 117 26.50 15.01 0.62
C SER A 117 26.64 13.57 1.17
N PRO A 118 27.78 12.88 0.90
CA PRO A 118 28.06 11.59 1.49
C PRO A 118 28.19 11.76 3.01
N ILE A 119 27.34 11.07 3.77
CA ILE A 119 27.54 10.90 5.21
C ILE A 119 28.95 10.31 5.36
N SER A 120 29.82 11.10 5.97
CA SER A 120 31.21 10.77 6.23
C SER A 120 31.29 9.39 6.89
N ARG A 121 32.32 8.63 6.50
CA ARG A 121 32.66 7.29 7.00
C ARG A 121 32.28 7.12 8.47
N GLY A 122 31.14 6.46 8.68
CA GLY A 122 30.52 6.30 9.99
C GLY A 122 29.11 5.74 9.86
N ARG A 123 29.00 4.52 9.30
CA ARG A 123 27.85 3.60 9.31
C ARG A 123 26.52 4.21 9.81
N ASN A 124 25.69 4.66 8.86
CA ASN A 124 24.22 4.55 8.82
C ASN A 124 23.61 5.76 8.10
N THR A 125 23.01 5.53 6.93
CA THR A 125 22.25 6.52 6.18
C THR A 125 20.78 6.12 6.17
N VAL A 126 19.92 7.05 6.57
CA VAL A 126 18.52 6.83 6.95
C VAL A 126 17.60 7.03 5.75
N VAL A 127 16.69 6.07 5.51
CA VAL A 127 15.48 6.32 4.70
C VAL A 127 14.38 6.77 5.67
N ARG A 128 13.95 8.03 5.54
CA ARG A 128 12.85 8.61 6.32
C ARG A 128 11.53 8.27 5.64
N TRP A 129 10.69 7.49 6.32
CA TRP A 129 9.31 7.25 5.93
C TRP A 129 8.41 8.28 6.63
N VAL A 130 7.52 8.91 5.87
CA VAL A 130 6.51 9.84 6.40
C VAL A 130 5.26 9.03 6.76
N SER A 131 4.81 9.19 8.01
CA SER A 131 3.59 8.65 8.60
C SER A 131 2.33 9.36 8.11
#